data_AF-A0A538IT04-F1
#
_entry.id   AF-A0A538IT04-F1
#
_cell.length_a   1.000
_cell.length_b   1.000
_cell.length_c   1.000
_cell.angle_alpha   90.00
_cell.angle_beta   90.00
_cell.angle_gamma   90.00
#
_symmetry.space_group_name_H-M   'P 1'
#
loop_
_entity.id
_entity.type
_entity.pdbx_description
1 polymer ?
#
loop_
_entity_poly.entity_id
_entity_poly.type
_entity_poly.pdbx_seq_one_letter_code
_entity_poly.pdbx_strand_id
1 'polypeptide(L)'
;MELARLCSRVENVWVGARTGLLDQITSLLGEEGHALRIDFRTLEVQRVPLVLGDWRLVAVRSGEQHSLAAGSGYDQRRAECDRAAELLGLASLRDATADAAAGLPAPFDRRVRHVLEENDRVDATIAALERSDLAEVGRLLDASHRSLRDLYEASTDAVERTVAQLTAAGAAGARMMGGGFGGSVLALFPPRREPPEGALELEPSRGARLLH
;
A
#
# COMPACT_ATOMS: atom_id res chain seq x y z
N MET A 1 -12.16 -16.62 1.67
CA MET A 1 -12.79 -15.36 1.23
C MET A 1 -14.03 -14.99 2.06
N GLU A 2 -14.94 -15.93 2.33
CA GLU A 2 -16.13 -15.67 3.15
C GLU A 2 -15.80 -15.12 4.55
N LEU A 3 -14.82 -15.72 5.24
CA LEU A 3 -14.33 -15.23 6.53
C LEU A 3 -13.71 -13.82 6.43
N ALA A 4 -12.95 -13.52 5.38
CA ALA A 4 -12.38 -12.20 5.14
C ALA A 4 -13.49 -11.13 4.99
N ARG A 5 -14.53 -11.45 4.21
CA ARG A 5 -15.71 -10.58 4.05
C ARG A 5 -16.46 -10.40 5.37
N LEU A 6 -16.57 -11.44 6.19
CA LEU A 6 -17.19 -11.34 7.51
C LEU A 6 -16.41 -10.42 8.44
N CYS A 7 -15.09 -10.61 8.57
CA CYS A 7 -14.22 -9.77 9.39
C CYS A 7 -14.25 -8.30 8.94
N SER A 8 -14.20 -8.04 7.63
CA SER A 8 -14.28 -6.67 7.09
C SER A 8 -15.65 -6.04 7.34
N ARG A 9 -16.76 -6.79 7.25
CA ARG A 9 -18.08 -6.28 7.65
C ARG A 9 -18.14 -5.93 9.14
N VAL A 10 -17.54 -6.73 10.02
CA VAL A 10 -17.46 -6.40 11.45
C VAL A 10 -16.68 -5.09 11.64
N GLU A 11 -15.54 -4.93 10.98
CA GLU A 11 -14.75 -3.69 11.07
C GLU A 11 -15.52 -2.46 10.54
N ASN A 12 -16.17 -2.58 9.38
CA ASN A 12 -16.90 -1.47 8.77
C ASN A 12 -18.20 -1.12 9.52
N VAL A 13 -18.96 -2.12 9.98
CA VAL A 13 -20.32 -1.93 10.55
C VAL A 13 -20.29 -1.74 12.06
N TRP A 14 -19.39 -2.43 12.78
CA TRP A 14 -19.33 -2.38 14.24
C TRP A 14 -18.22 -1.48 14.77
N VAL A 15 -17.04 -1.48 14.13
CA VAL A 15 -15.91 -0.62 14.56
C VAL A 15 -15.98 0.76 13.91
N GLY A 16 -16.64 0.87 12.74
CA GLY A 16 -16.86 2.13 12.03
C GLY A 16 -15.67 2.60 11.19
N ALA A 17 -14.65 1.76 11.01
CA ALA A 17 -13.52 2.06 10.14
C ALA A 17 -13.84 1.63 8.71
N ARG A 18 -13.82 2.56 7.75
CA ARG A 18 -14.15 2.31 6.33
C ARG A 18 -13.00 1.64 5.57
N THR A 19 -12.44 0.58 6.11
CA THR A 19 -11.28 -0.15 5.55
C THR A 19 -11.68 -1.02 4.36
N GLY A 20 -10.69 -1.39 3.54
CA GLY A 20 -10.86 -2.36 2.45
C GLY A 20 -10.86 -3.81 2.96
N LEU A 21 -10.55 -4.73 2.05
CA LEU A 21 -10.38 -6.17 2.36
C LEU A 21 -8.90 -6.60 2.49
N LEU A 22 -7.97 -5.66 2.28
CA LEU A 22 -6.53 -5.96 2.17
C LEU A 22 -6.04 -6.74 3.38
N ASP A 23 -6.22 -6.19 4.58
CA ASP A 23 -5.66 -6.74 5.82
C ASP A 23 -6.26 -8.09 6.18
N GLN A 24 -7.56 -8.28 5.95
CA GLN A 24 -8.22 -9.55 6.19
C GLN A 24 -7.78 -10.62 5.19
N ILE A 25 -7.63 -10.27 3.92
CA ILE A 25 -7.19 -11.21 2.87
C ILE A 25 -5.74 -11.63 3.15
N THR A 26 -4.84 -10.69 3.42
CA THR A 26 -3.42 -10.98 3.67
C THR A 26 -3.23 -11.80 4.94
N SER A 27 -3.96 -11.47 6.01
CA SER A 27 -3.90 -12.22 7.27
C SER A 27 -4.39 -13.67 7.13
N LEU A 28 -5.38 -13.92 6.27
CA LEU A 28 -5.97 -15.26 6.10
C LEU A 28 -5.28 -16.10 5.03
N LEU A 29 -4.75 -15.47 3.98
CA LEU A 29 -4.24 -16.16 2.79
C LEU A 29 -2.73 -16.05 2.61
N GLY A 30 -2.01 -15.51 3.60
CA GLY A 30 -0.56 -15.45 3.60
C GLY A 30 0.09 -16.80 3.33
N GLU A 31 1.20 -16.80 2.61
CA GLU A 31 1.99 -17.99 2.36
C GLU A 31 3.48 -17.67 2.56
N GLU A 32 4.17 -18.62 3.19
CA GLU A 32 5.59 -18.51 3.46
C GLU A 32 6.37 -18.30 2.16
N GLY A 33 7.29 -17.33 2.16
CA GLY A 33 8.06 -16.94 0.97
C GLY A 33 7.30 -16.23 -0.15
N HIS A 34 6.03 -15.83 0.04
CA HIS A 34 5.23 -15.21 -1.02
C HIS A 34 4.58 -13.88 -0.60
N ALA A 35 4.62 -12.91 -1.50
CA ALA A 35 3.69 -11.79 -1.51
C ALA A 35 2.36 -12.21 -2.16
N LEU A 36 1.29 -11.44 -1.91
CA LEU A 36 -0.02 -11.67 -2.52
C LEU A 36 -0.37 -10.53 -3.48
N ARG A 37 -0.61 -10.86 -4.74
CA ARG A 37 -1.32 -9.99 -5.68
C ARG A 37 -2.81 -10.23 -5.50
N ILE A 38 -3.56 -9.18 -5.19
CA ILE A 38 -5.00 -9.25 -4.93
C ILE A 38 -5.71 -8.36 -5.94
N ASP A 39 -6.58 -8.96 -6.75
CA ASP A 39 -7.51 -8.20 -7.57
C ASP A 39 -8.74 -7.84 -6.72
N PHE A 40 -8.91 -6.58 -6.31
CA PHE A 40 -10.03 -6.18 -5.45
C PHE A 40 -11.40 -6.14 -6.14
N ARG A 41 -11.47 -6.31 -7.47
CA ARG A 41 -12.74 -6.42 -8.22
C ARG A 41 -13.24 -7.86 -8.22
N THR A 42 -12.36 -8.80 -8.58
CA THR A 42 -12.71 -10.23 -8.68
C THR A 42 -12.48 -10.98 -7.37
N LEU A 43 -11.67 -10.41 -6.48
CA LEU A 43 -11.10 -11.04 -5.27
C LEU A 43 -10.21 -12.25 -5.57
N GLU A 44 -9.68 -12.33 -6.80
CA GLU A 44 -8.67 -13.30 -7.15
C GLU A 44 -7.36 -12.99 -6.41
N VAL A 45 -6.71 -14.04 -5.92
CA VAL A 45 -5.45 -13.94 -5.17
C VAL A 45 -4.40 -14.81 -5.85
N GLN A 46 -3.36 -14.17 -6.35
CA GLN A 46 -2.20 -14.80 -6.92
C GLN A 46 -1.02 -14.68 -5.95
N ARG A 47 -0.30 -15.78 -5.74
CA ARG A 47 0.93 -15.82 -4.95
C ARG A 47 2.09 -15.41 -5.84
N VAL A 48 2.89 -14.46 -5.38
CA VAL A 48 4.06 -13.96 -6.08
C VAL A 48 5.28 -14.28 -5.22
N PRO A 49 6.23 -15.10 -5.69
CA PRO A 49 7.43 -15.42 -4.92
C PRO A 49 8.15 -14.14 -4.49
N LEU A 50 8.43 -14.01 -3.19
CA LEU A 50 9.20 -12.91 -2.62
C LEU A 50 10.57 -13.44 -2.19
N VAL A 51 11.49 -13.50 -3.15
CA VAL A 51 12.86 -13.98 -2.93
C VAL A 51 13.78 -12.79 -2.70
N LEU A 52 14.10 -12.52 -1.43
CA LEU A 52 14.93 -11.36 -1.05
C LEU A 52 16.44 -11.65 -1.14
N GLY A 53 16.87 -12.90 -0.99
CA GLY A 53 18.29 -13.22 -0.89
C GLY A 53 18.95 -12.47 0.28
N ASP A 54 20.04 -11.75 0.01
CA ASP A 54 20.74 -10.93 1.02
C ASP A 54 20.12 -9.53 1.21
N TRP A 55 19.00 -9.23 0.53
CA TRP A 55 18.25 -7.99 0.73
C TRP A 55 17.36 -8.09 1.97
N ARG A 56 17.10 -6.96 2.62
CA ARG A 56 16.28 -6.93 3.83
C ARG A 56 15.08 -6.02 3.61
N LEU A 57 13.87 -6.54 3.85
CA LEU A 57 12.65 -5.76 3.82
C LEU A 57 12.27 -5.43 5.27
N VAL A 58 12.11 -4.16 5.60
CA VAL A 58 11.87 -3.72 6.98
C VAL A 58 10.72 -2.72 7.08
N ALA A 59 10.07 -2.67 8.24
CA ALA A 59 9.14 -1.62 8.63
C ALA A 59 9.70 -0.80 9.80
N VAL A 60 9.57 0.52 9.71
CA VAL A 60 9.92 1.47 10.78
C VAL A 60 8.71 2.33 11.10
N ARG A 61 8.36 2.47 12.39
CA ARG A 61 7.26 3.33 12.82
C ARG A 61 7.66 4.80 12.71
N SER A 62 6.79 5.64 12.17
CA SER A 62 7.02 7.09 12.12
C SER A 62 6.90 7.77 13.49
N GLY A 63 6.33 7.07 14.47
CA GLY A 63 6.05 7.59 15.81
C GLY A 63 4.70 8.31 15.93
N GLU A 64 4.04 8.62 14.80
CA GLU A 64 2.68 9.16 14.79
C GLU A 64 1.66 8.02 14.79
N GLN A 65 0.79 8.03 15.79
CA GLN A 65 -0.41 7.19 15.83
C GLN A 65 -1.60 8.06 15.48
N HIS A 66 -2.24 7.78 14.35
CA HIS A 66 -3.53 8.38 14.02
C HIS A 66 -4.58 7.28 13.95
N SER A 67 -5.73 7.59 14.53
CA SER A 67 -6.89 6.72 14.48
C SER A 67 -7.49 6.79 13.08
N LEU A 68 -7.73 5.64 12.45
CA LEU A 68 -8.57 5.51 11.25
C LEU A 68 -10.07 5.72 11.55
N ALA A 69 -10.40 6.39 12.66
CA ALA A 69 -11.76 6.69 13.06
C ALA A 69 -12.48 7.55 12.01
N ALA A 70 -13.81 7.48 12.04
CA ALA A 70 -14.70 8.26 11.19
C ALA A 70 -14.32 9.75 11.20
N GLY A 71 -14.08 10.32 10.01
CA GLY A 71 -13.66 11.72 9.82
C GLY A 71 -12.14 11.93 9.71
N SER A 72 -11.36 10.86 9.61
CA SER A 72 -9.91 10.95 9.34
C SER A 72 -9.59 11.38 7.90
N GLY A 73 -8.33 11.74 7.64
CA GLY A 73 -7.85 12.04 6.28
C GLY A 73 -8.07 10.89 5.30
N TYR A 74 -8.07 9.64 5.77
CA TYR A 74 -8.36 8.47 4.95
C TYR A 74 -9.78 8.48 4.39
N ASP A 75 -10.79 8.78 5.22
CA ASP A 75 -12.19 8.88 4.78
C ASP A 75 -12.37 9.97 3.73
N GLN A 76 -11.66 11.09 3.91
CA GLN A 76 -11.67 12.17 2.93
C GLN A 76 -11.11 11.71 1.58
N ARG A 77 -9.97 11.00 1.55
CA ARG A 77 -9.39 10.50 0.29
C ARG A 77 -10.32 9.51 -0.40
N ARG A 78 -10.97 8.64 0.37
CA ARG A 78 -11.97 7.71 -0.18
C ARG A 78 -13.15 8.46 -0.80
N ALA A 79 -13.71 9.45 -0.10
CA ALA A 79 -14.80 10.27 -0.62
C ALA A 79 -14.39 11.07 -1.87
N GLU A 80 -13.15 11.57 -1.93
CA GLU A 80 -12.62 12.26 -3.11
C GLU A 80 -12.50 11.31 -4.32
N CYS A 81 -12.05 10.06 -4.11
CA CYS A 81 -12.02 9.04 -5.15
C CYS A 81 -13.43 8.65 -5.64
N ASP A 82 -14.37 8.45 -4.72
CA ASP A 82 -15.77 8.14 -5.05
C ASP A 82 -16.38 9.29 -5.88
N ARG A 83 -16.15 10.53 -5.46
CA ARG A 83 -16.62 11.71 -6.20
C ARG A 83 -15.98 11.85 -7.57
N ALA A 84 -14.68 11.53 -7.70
CA ALA A 84 -14.01 11.52 -8.99
C ALA A 84 -14.61 10.47 -9.94
N ALA A 85 -14.95 9.28 -9.43
CA ALA A 85 -15.60 8.24 -10.22
C ALA A 85 -17.00 8.69 -10.69
N GLU A 86 -17.78 9.33 -9.82
CA GLU A 86 -19.08 9.91 -10.19
C GLU A 86 -18.98 10.97 -11.30
N LEU A 87 -17.99 11.86 -11.22
CA LEU A 87 -17.76 12.90 -12.23
C LEU A 87 -17.40 12.32 -13.60
N LEU A 88 -16.76 11.16 -13.62
CA LEU A 88 -16.42 10.41 -14.82
C LEU A 88 -17.54 9.47 -15.30
N GLY A 89 -18.62 9.33 -14.53
CA GLY A 89 -19.69 8.37 -14.82
C GLY A 89 -19.24 6.91 -14.67
N LEU A 90 -18.25 6.64 -13.82
CA LEU A 90 -17.66 5.32 -13.61
C LEU A 90 -18.12 4.72 -12.27
N ALA A 91 -18.28 3.39 -12.24
CA ALA A 91 -18.50 2.67 -10.99
C ALA A 91 -17.23 2.53 -10.14
N SER A 92 -16.06 2.59 -10.78
CA SER A 92 -14.75 2.49 -10.13
C SER A 92 -13.71 3.24 -10.93
N LEU A 93 -12.77 3.90 -10.25
CA LEU A 93 -11.61 4.53 -10.91
C LEU A 93 -10.69 3.54 -11.63
N ARG A 94 -10.80 2.24 -11.34
CA ARG A 94 -10.09 1.21 -12.10
C ARG A 94 -10.53 1.13 -13.57
N ASP A 95 -11.74 1.58 -13.89
CA ASP A 95 -12.25 1.62 -15.27
C ASP A 95 -11.93 2.93 -16.01
N ALA A 96 -11.19 3.84 -15.36
CA ALA A 96 -10.79 5.09 -15.97
C ALA A 96 -9.67 4.88 -17.00
N THR A 97 -9.71 5.62 -18.10
CA THR A 97 -8.65 5.67 -19.10
C THR A 97 -7.47 6.50 -18.60
N ALA A 98 -6.29 6.33 -19.21
CA ALA A 98 -5.07 7.06 -18.81
C ALA A 98 -5.22 8.59 -18.88
N ASP A 99 -6.08 9.10 -19.77
CA ASP A 99 -6.38 10.53 -19.93
C ASP A 99 -7.58 11.01 -19.10
N ALA A 100 -8.27 10.13 -18.37
CA ALA A 100 -9.50 10.47 -17.63
C ALA A 100 -9.32 11.54 -16.56
N ALA A 101 -8.10 11.73 -16.05
CA ALA A 101 -7.82 12.81 -15.12
C ALA A 101 -7.86 14.20 -15.78
N ALA A 102 -7.69 14.27 -17.12
CA ALA A 102 -7.70 15.52 -17.86
C ALA A 102 -9.11 16.12 -17.85
N GLY A 103 -9.24 17.34 -17.33
CA GLY A 103 -10.52 18.06 -17.26
C GLY A 103 -11.28 17.91 -15.94
N LEU A 104 -10.83 17.05 -15.02
CA LEU A 104 -11.36 17.05 -13.66
C LEU A 104 -10.79 18.24 -12.86
N PRO A 105 -11.60 18.87 -11.98
CA PRO A 105 -11.09 19.89 -11.07
C PRO A 105 -10.27 19.25 -9.95
N ALA A 106 -9.34 20.02 -9.39
CA ALA A 106 -8.62 19.62 -8.19
C ALA A 106 -9.57 19.44 -6.98
N PRO A 107 -9.34 18.47 -6.09
CA PRO A 107 -8.21 17.53 -6.09
C PRO A 107 -8.45 16.24 -6.91
N PHE A 108 -9.62 16.10 -7.55
CA PHE A 108 -10.06 14.84 -8.16
C PHE A 108 -9.14 14.37 -9.29
N ASP A 109 -8.60 15.30 -10.07
CA ASP A 109 -7.61 14.99 -11.11
C ASP A 109 -6.39 14.25 -10.54
N ARG A 110 -5.85 14.72 -9.41
CA ARG A 110 -4.70 14.09 -8.73
C ARG A 110 -5.07 12.72 -8.16
N ARG A 111 -6.29 12.55 -7.62
CA ARG A 111 -6.75 11.25 -7.10
C ARG A 111 -6.86 10.20 -8.20
N VAL A 112 -7.42 10.57 -9.36
CA VAL A 112 -7.48 9.68 -10.52
C VAL A 112 -6.09 9.29 -11.00
N ARG A 113 -5.16 10.26 -11.15
CA ARG A 113 -3.77 9.96 -11.53
C ARG A 113 -3.11 9.01 -10.54
N HIS A 114 -3.21 9.29 -9.24
CA HIS A 114 -2.66 8.40 -8.22
C HIS A 114 -3.15 6.97 -8.37
N VAL A 115 -4.48 6.76 -8.44
CA VAL A 115 -5.08 5.42 -8.49
C VAL A 115 -4.67 4.66 -9.75
N LEU A 116 -4.69 5.30 -10.92
CA LEU A 116 -4.30 4.66 -12.17
C LEU A 116 -2.82 4.27 -12.16
N GLU A 117 -1.94 5.22 -11.86
CA GLU A 117 -0.50 4.95 -11.84
C GLU A 117 -0.11 3.97 -10.72
N GLU A 118 -0.84 3.93 -9.61
CA GLU A 118 -0.57 2.98 -8.52
C GLU A 118 -0.93 1.54 -8.92
N ASN A 119 -2.02 1.35 -9.67
CA ASN A 119 -2.34 0.04 -10.25
C ASN A 119 -1.25 -0.42 -11.22
N ASP A 120 -0.78 0.48 -12.10
CA ASP A 120 0.33 0.19 -13.02
C ASP A 120 1.62 -0.14 -12.25
N ARG A 121 1.91 0.57 -11.16
CA ARG A 121 3.07 0.29 -10.30
C ARG A 121 2.98 -1.06 -9.59
N VAL A 122 1.77 -1.51 -9.23
CA VAL A 122 1.59 -2.86 -8.67
C VAL A 122 1.99 -3.92 -9.70
N ASP A 123 1.48 -3.82 -10.93
CA ASP A 123 1.83 -4.77 -12.00
C ASP A 123 3.33 -4.69 -12.35
N ALA A 124 3.92 -3.50 -12.37
CA ALA A 124 5.37 -3.33 -12.55
C ALA A 124 6.18 -3.96 -11.41
N THR A 125 5.71 -3.86 -10.16
CA THR A 125 6.37 -4.46 -9.00
C THR A 125 6.35 -5.97 -9.08
N ILE A 126 5.23 -6.56 -9.49
CA ILE A 126 5.11 -8.01 -9.70
C ILE A 126 6.09 -8.47 -10.78
N ALA A 127 6.12 -7.78 -11.93
CA ALA A 127 7.06 -8.11 -13.00
C ALA A 127 8.53 -7.97 -12.56
N ALA A 128 8.85 -7.00 -11.70
CA ALA A 128 10.19 -6.85 -11.12
C ALA A 128 10.54 -8.01 -10.16
N LEU A 129 9.60 -8.42 -9.30
CA LEU A 129 9.77 -9.57 -8.40
C LEU A 129 9.99 -10.88 -9.18
N GLU A 130 9.22 -11.11 -10.24
CA GLU A 130 9.37 -12.28 -11.12
C GLU A 130 10.75 -12.35 -11.79
N ARG A 131 11.36 -11.20 -12.07
CA ARG A 131 12.73 -11.09 -12.59
C ARG A 131 13.81 -11.00 -11.50
N SER A 132 13.42 -11.07 -10.22
CA SER A 132 14.30 -10.84 -9.07
C SER A 132 15.04 -9.49 -9.10
N ASP A 133 14.44 -8.48 -9.72
CA ASP A 133 14.99 -7.12 -9.85
C ASP A 133 14.59 -6.25 -8.65
N LEU A 134 15.22 -6.52 -7.50
CA LEU A 134 14.93 -5.83 -6.25
C LEU A 134 15.36 -4.35 -6.25
N ALA A 135 16.29 -3.98 -7.13
CA ALA A 135 16.64 -2.58 -7.33
C ALA A 135 15.47 -1.81 -7.95
N GLU A 136 14.80 -2.40 -8.96
CA GLU A 136 13.59 -1.82 -9.54
C GLU A 136 12.42 -1.80 -8.55
N VAL A 137 12.25 -2.84 -7.74
CA VAL A 137 11.26 -2.83 -6.63
C VAL A 137 11.50 -1.62 -5.72
N GLY A 138 12.76 -1.33 -5.35
CA GLY A 138 13.12 -0.13 -4.59
C GLY A 138 12.67 1.17 -5.28
N ARG A 139 12.97 1.33 -6.58
CA ARG A 139 12.54 2.52 -7.34
C ARG A 139 11.02 2.68 -7.40
N LEU A 140 10.30 1.57 -7.52
CA LEU A 140 8.83 1.54 -7.54
C LEU A 140 8.22 1.89 -6.18
N LEU A 141 8.85 1.46 -5.07
CA LEU A 141 8.47 1.89 -3.72
C LEU A 141 8.59 3.41 -3.58
N ASP A 142 9.72 3.99 -3.98
CA ASP A 142 9.92 5.45 -3.94
C ASP A 142 8.92 6.20 -4.83
N ALA A 143 8.65 5.67 -6.03
CA ALA A 143 7.67 6.26 -6.95
C ALA A 143 6.25 6.25 -6.37
N SER A 144 5.87 5.14 -5.76
CA SER A 144 4.59 5.04 -5.06
C SER A 144 4.52 5.99 -3.86
N HIS A 145 5.58 6.10 -3.06
CA HIS A 145 5.62 7.02 -1.93
C HIS A 145 5.45 8.49 -2.36
N ARG A 146 6.16 8.92 -3.42
CA ARG A 146 5.95 10.25 -4.02
C ARG A 146 4.51 10.45 -4.48
N SER A 147 3.91 9.44 -5.12
CA SER A 147 2.51 9.51 -5.53
C SER A 147 1.56 9.65 -4.32
N LEU A 148 1.79 8.89 -3.24
CA LEU A 148 1.02 8.98 -2.00
C LEU A 148 1.15 10.36 -1.32
N ARG A 149 2.33 10.98 -1.39
CA ARG A 149 2.59 12.31 -0.83
C ARG A 149 2.01 13.43 -1.70
N ASP A 150 2.32 13.43 -2.99
CA ASP A 150 2.10 14.58 -3.88
C ASP A 150 0.74 14.51 -4.59
N LEU A 151 0.31 13.31 -5.01
CA LEU A 151 -0.95 13.11 -5.72
C LEU A 151 -2.08 12.66 -4.79
N TYR A 152 -1.79 11.83 -3.79
CA TYR A 152 -2.78 11.36 -2.83
C TYR A 152 -2.82 12.16 -1.54
N GLU A 153 -1.81 13.01 -1.27
CA GLU A 153 -1.77 13.90 -0.10
C GLU A 153 -2.05 13.18 1.22
N ALA A 154 -1.40 12.01 1.43
CA ALA A 154 -1.61 11.16 2.60
C ALA A 154 -0.40 11.10 3.55
N SER A 155 0.73 11.72 3.20
CA SER A 155 1.92 11.72 4.05
C SER A 155 1.89 12.82 5.13
N THR A 156 2.79 12.72 6.09
CA THR A 156 3.00 13.70 7.18
C THR A 156 4.48 13.99 7.37
N ASP A 157 4.82 15.07 8.08
CA ASP A 157 6.22 15.39 8.35
C ASP A 157 6.96 14.26 9.09
N ALA A 158 6.29 13.50 9.96
CA ALA A 158 6.92 12.35 10.61
C ALA A 158 7.21 11.22 9.62
N VAL A 159 6.27 10.92 8.72
CA VAL A 159 6.48 9.92 7.66
C VAL A 159 7.63 10.34 6.75
N GLU A 160 7.66 11.61 6.32
CA GLU A 160 8.73 12.13 5.45
C GLU A 160 10.10 12.10 6.15
N ARG A 161 10.15 12.44 7.45
CA ARG A 161 11.40 12.31 8.23
C ARG A 161 11.88 10.86 8.28
N THR A 162 10.98 9.90 8.50
CA THR A 162 11.32 8.48 8.52
C THR A 162 11.81 8.00 7.16
N VAL A 163 11.17 8.40 6.06
CA VAL A 163 11.62 8.08 4.70
C VAL A 163 13.01 8.67 4.42
N ALA A 164 13.24 9.92 4.81
CA ALA A 164 14.55 10.57 4.66
C ALA A 164 15.64 9.85 5.47
N GLN A 165 15.35 9.41 6.70
CA GLN A 165 16.26 8.63 7.53
C GLN A 165 16.60 7.28 6.88
N LEU A 166 15.61 6.56 6.38
CA LEU A 166 15.81 5.27 5.70
C LEU A 166 16.63 5.42 4.41
N THR A 167 16.36 6.48 3.65
CA THR A 167 17.14 6.83 2.45
C THR A 167 18.60 7.13 2.81
N ALA A 168 18.84 7.92 3.86
CA ALA A 168 20.19 8.23 4.34
C ALA A 168 20.94 6.99 4.85
N ALA A 169 20.23 6.01 5.41
CA ALA A 169 20.78 4.72 5.81
C ALA A 169 21.13 3.81 4.62
N GLY A 170 20.69 4.16 3.41
CA GLY A 170 21.00 3.43 2.17
C GLY A 170 19.93 2.44 1.73
N ALA A 171 18.67 2.66 2.12
CA ALA A 171 17.54 1.95 1.50
C ALA A 171 17.54 2.18 -0.02
N ALA A 172 17.25 1.14 -0.79
CA ALA A 172 17.03 1.22 -2.24
C ALA A 172 15.67 1.82 -2.59
N GLY A 173 14.73 1.79 -1.64
CA GLY A 173 13.47 2.50 -1.71
C GLY A 173 12.71 2.44 -0.40
N ALA A 174 11.89 3.45 -0.13
CA ALA A 174 11.07 3.54 1.08
C ALA A 174 9.68 4.11 0.79
N ARG A 175 8.67 3.54 1.44
CA ARG A 175 7.26 3.85 1.20
C ARG A 175 6.44 3.73 2.47
N MET A 176 5.56 4.70 2.70
CA MET A 176 4.53 4.60 3.74
C MET A 176 3.55 3.44 3.48
N MET A 177 3.13 2.77 4.56
CA MET A 177 2.20 1.64 4.53
C MET A 177 0.90 1.95 5.27
N GLY A 178 -0.19 1.32 4.85
CA GLY A 178 -1.53 1.49 5.43
C GLY A 178 -2.26 2.72 4.87
N GLY A 179 -3.25 3.21 5.62
CA GLY A 179 -4.12 4.32 5.21
C GLY A 179 -3.46 5.70 5.14
N GLY A 180 -2.20 5.80 5.56
CA GLY A 180 -1.44 7.03 5.67
C GLY A 180 -1.73 7.85 6.92
N PHE A 181 -1.31 9.11 6.89
CA PHE A 181 -1.41 10.04 8.01
C PHE A 181 -0.67 9.56 9.28
N GLY A 182 0.52 8.97 9.09
CA GLY A 182 1.33 8.39 10.16
C GLY A 182 1.62 6.90 9.93
N GLY A 183 1.75 6.13 11.00
CA GLY A 183 1.91 4.68 10.93
C GLY A 183 3.36 4.22 10.71
N SER A 184 3.58 3.39 9.69
CA SER A 184 4.86 2.76 9.41
C SER A 184 5.33 3.02 7.98
N VAL A 185 6.65 3.04 7.81
CA VAL A 185 7.33 3.12 6.52
C VAL A 185 8.02 1.79 6.25
N LEU A 186 7.70 1.19 5.11
CA LEU A 186 8.39 0.03 4.54
C LEU A 186 9.65 0.51 3.83
N ALA A 187 10.77 -0.20 3.98
CA ALA A 187 11.98 0.05 3.22
C ALA A 187 12.67 -1.24 2.80
N LEU A 188 13.29 -1.19 1.63
CA LEU A 188 14.06 -2.30 1.05
C LEU A 188 15.55 -1.94 1.08
N PHE A 189 16.35 -2.73 1.78
CA PHE A 189 17.79 -2.53 1.93
C PHE A 189 18.57 -3.49 1.03
N PRO A 190 19.53 -2.97 0.24
CA PRO A 190 20.42 -3.81 -0.55
C PRO A 190 21.43 -4.54 0.34
N PRO A 191 22.11 -5.58 -0.20
CA PRO A 191 23.11 -6.31 0.56
C PRO A 191 24.18 -5.38 1.15
N ARG A 192 24.62 -5.69 2.37
CA ARG A 192 25.64 -4.93 3.13
C ARG A 192 25.22 -3.52 3.56
N ARG A 193 23.95 -3.16 3.43
CA ARG A 193 23.38 -1.98 4.11
C ARG A 193 22.55 -2.45 5.29
N GLU A 194 22.77 -1.82 6.43
CA GLU A 194 22.06 -2.16 7.65
C GLU A 194 20.87 -1.21 7.85
N PRO A 195 19.65 -1.76 8.01
CA PRO A 195 18.51 -1.02 8.54
C PRO A 195 18.85 -0.34 9.88
N PRO A 196 18.19 0.79 10.21
CA PRO A 196 18.38 1.43 11.49
C PRO A 196 17.96 0.53 12.67
N GLU A 197 18.55 0.76 13.84
CA GLU A 197 18.20 0.03 15.05
C GLU A 197 16.69 0.14 15.36
N GLY A 198 16.07 -0.97 15.75
CA GLY A 198 14.64 -1.04 16.03
C GLY A 198 13.74 -1.18 14.79
N ALA A 199 14.31 -1.26 13.59
CA ALA A 199 13.55 -1.66 12.40
C ALA A 199 13.03 -3.10 12.54
N LEU A 200 11.76 -3.31 12.21
CA LEU A 200 11.15 -4.64 12.20
C LEU A 200 11.42 -5.28 10.85
N GLU A 201 12.21 -6.35 10.83
CA GLU A 201 12.40 -7.16 9.63
C GLU A 201 11.12 -7.92 9.27
N LEU A 202 10.77 -7.90 7.99
CA LEU A 202 9.53 -8.47 7.47
C LEU A 202 9.82 -9.74 6.67
N GLU A 203 9.27 -10.84 7.16
CA GLU A 203 9.31 -12.13 6.47
C GLU A 203 7.88 -12.55 6.11
N PRO A 204 7.62 -13.03 4.87
CA PRO A 204 6.32 -13.56 4.51
C PRO A 204 5.97 -14.77 5.38
N SER A 205 4.82 -14.68 6.04
CA SER A 205 4.36 -15.70 6.97
C SER A 205 3.10 -16.40 6.47
N ARG A 206 2.80 -17.56 7.08
CA ARG A 206 1.59 -18.31 6.79
C ARG A 206 0.36 -17.56 7.29
N GLY A 207 -0.71 -17.62 6.51
CA GLY A 207 -2.01 -17.11 6.89
C GLY A 207 -2.57 -17.81 8.13
N ALA A 208 -3.51 -17.14 8.79
CA ALA A 208 -4.19 -17.64 9.96
C ALA A 208 -4.95 -18.95 9.64
N ARG A 209 -4.89 -19.89 10.59
CA ARG A 209 -5.56 -21.19 10.52
C ARG A 209 -6.59 -21.32 11.63
N LEU A 210 -7.68 -22.04 11.35
CA LEU A 210 -8.62 -22.45 12.39
C LEU A 210 -7.94 -23.50 13.28
N LEU A 211 -8.02 -23.29 14.60
CA LEU A 211 -7.64 -24.30 15.57
C LEU A 211 -8.85 -25.24 15.71
N HIS A 212 -8.68 -26.48 15.28
CA HIS A 212 -9.66 -27.56 15.44
C HIS A 212 -9.37 -28.36 16.70
#